data_AF-A0A2U1WI53-F1
#
_entry.id   AF-A0A2U1WI53-F1
#
_cell.length_a   1.000
_cell.length_b   1.000
_cell.length_c   1.000
_cell.angle_alpha   90.00
_cell.angle_beta   90.00
_cell.angle_gamma   90.00
#
_symmetry.space_group_name_H-M   'P 1'
#
loop_
_entity.id
_entity.type
_entity.pdbx_description
1 polymer ?
#
loop_
_entity_poly.entity_id
_entity_poly.type
_entity_poly.pdbx_seq_one_letter_code
_entity_poly.pdbx_strand_id
1 'polypeptide(L)'
;MEKLIAWVEELKRALEIPASIQAAGVPEAAFLARVDAIAEAAFDDQCTGANPRYPLVAEIRQLLIDSYYGRAYVEPSAQDAAPVEVKPAGKSAARKDAALAK
;
A
#
# COMPACT_ATOMS: atom_id res chain seq x y z
N MET A 1 2.65 13.91 18.23
CA MET A 1 2.75 12.79 17.27
C MET A 1 3.91 11.87 17.64
N GLU A 2 5.15 12.37 17.62
CA GLU A 2 6.36 11.57 17.92
C GLU A 2 6.33 10.73 19.21
N LYS A 3 5.81 11.28 20.33
CA LYS A 3 5.72 10.54 21.59
C LYS A 3 4.82 9.30 21.51
N LEU A 4 3.73 9.37 20.73
CA LEU A 4 2.82 8.24 20.53
C LEU A 4 3.51 7.15 19.70
N ILE A 5 4.17 7.55 18.60
CA ILE A 5 4.92 6.64 17.73
C ILE A 5 6.01 5.92 18.54
N ALA A 6 6.80 6.67 19.32
CA ALA A 6 7.86 6.11 20.15
C ALA A 6 7.31 5.09 21.17
N TRP A 7 6.16 5.37 21.79
CA TRP A 7 5.52 4.45 22.72
C TRP A 7 5.01 3.17 22.03
N VAL A 8 4.41 3.28 20.84
CA VAL A 8 3.98 2.11 20.05
C VAL A 8 5.19 1.25 19.65
N GLU A 9 6.28 1.87 19.23
CA GLU A 9 7.52 1.14 18.90
C GLU A 9 8.12 0.44 20.13
N GLU A 10 8.03 1.05 21.31
CA GLU A 10 8.47 0.41 22.55
C GLU A 10 7.59 -0.78 22.92
N LEU A 11 6.26 -0.65 22.77
CA LEU A 11 5.33 -1.75 22.99
C LEU A 11 5.60 -2.91 22.02
N LYS A 12 5.84 -2.62 20.74
CA LYS A 12 6.21 -3.65 19.74
C LYS A 12 7.46 -4.41 20.17
N ARG A 13 8.50 -3.71 20.65
CA ARG A 13 9.73 -4.33 21.17
C ARG A 13 9.48 -5.19 22.41
N ALA A 14 8.69 -4.70 23.36
CA ALA A 14 8.34 -5.44 24.57
C ALA A 14 7.56 -6.74 24.29
N LEU A 15 6.83 -6.78 23.17
CA LEU A 15 6.10 -7.96 22.69
C LEU A 15 6.89 -8.79 21.66
N GLU A 16 8.17 -8.48 21.46
CA GLU A 16 9.05 -9.17 20.52
C GLU A 16 8.53 -9.18 19.06
N ILE A 17 7.77 -8.14 18.68
CA ILE A 17 7.27 -7.97 17.31
C ILE A 17 8.44 -7.52 16.42
N PRO A 18 8.70 -8.19 15.27
CA PRO A 18 9.75 -7.80 14.34
C PRO A 18 9.60 -6.35 13.87
N ALA A 19 10.73 -5.67 13.71
CA ALA A 19 10.75 -4.24 13.35
C ALA A 19 10.30 -3.97 11.89
N SER A 20 10.22 -5.00 11.05
CA SER A 20 9.86 -4.88 9.63
C SER A 20 9.28 -6.18 9.08
N ILE A 21 8.67 -6.12 7.90
CA ILE A 21 8.15 -7.30 7.21
C ILE A 21 9.31 -8.22 6.77
N GLN A 22 10.47 -7.66 6.42
CA GLN A 22 11.69 -8.43 6.15
C GLN A 22 12.15 -9.19 7.40
N ALA A 23 12.17 -8.54 8.58
CA ALA A 23 12.55 -9.15 9.84
C ALA A 23 11.55 -10.24 10.29
N ALA A 24 10.31 -10.21 9.79
CA ALA A 24 9.32 -11.26 9.97
C ALA A 24 9.54 -12.49 9.06
N GLY A 25 10.58 -12.49 8.21
CA GLY A 25 10.98 -13.64 7.40
C GLY A 25 10.36 -13.70 5.98
N VAL A 26 9.73 -12.62 5.51
CA VAL A 26 9.20 -12.57 4.15
C VAL A 26 10.35 -12.42 3.13
N PRO A 27 10.48 -13.28 2.12
CA PRO A 27 11.53 -13.16 1.10
C PRO A 27 11.35 -11.91 0.23
N GLU A 28 12.43 -11.17 0.01
CA GLU A 28 12.41 -9.89 -0.72
C GLU A 28 11.87 -10.04 -2.14
N ALA A 29 12.35 -11.04 -2.89
CA ALA A 29 11.88 -11.28 -4.25
C ALA A 29 10.36 -11.56 -4.30
N ALA A 30 9.84 -12.31 -3.32
CA ALA A 30 8.42 -12.60 -3.24
C ALA A 30 7.58 -11.36 -2.87
N PHE A 31 8.11 -10.52 -1.98
CA PHE A 31 7.48 -9.26 -1.60
C PHE A 31 7.45 -8.27 -2.78
N LEU A 32 8.61 -7.98 -3.39
CA LEU A 32 8.74 -7.04 -4.50
C LEU A 32 7.91 -7.46 -5.72
N ALA A 33 7.77 -8.76 -5.97
CA ALA A 33 6.92 -9.27 -7.05
C ALA A 33 5.41 -9.06 -6.81
N ARG A 34 4.98 -8.72 -5.58
CA ARG A 34 3.56 -8.61 -5.20
C ARG A 34 3.16 -7.24 -4.67
N VAL A 35 4.10 -6.39 -4.29
CA VAL A 35 3.80 -5.11 -3.60
C VAL A 35 2.86 -4.20 -4.39
N ASP A 36 2.96 -4.18 -5.72
CA ASP A 36 2.06 -3.41 -6.59
C ASP A 36 0.61 -3.90 -6.47
N ALA A 37 0.40 -5.21 -6.59
CA ALA A 37 -0.93 -5.82 -6.47
C ALA A 37 -1.51 -5.67 -5.05
N ILE A 38 -0.66 -5.72 -4.01
CA ILE A 38 -1.08 -5.49 -2.63
C ILE A 38 -1.51 -4.03 -2.44
N ALA A 39 -0.80 -3.07 -3.03
CA ALA A 39 -1.15 -1.65 -2.94
C ALA A 39 -2.48 -1.34 -3.63
N GLU A 40 -2.74 -1.92 -4.81
CA GLU A 40 -4.04 -1.80 -5.50
C GLU A 40 -5.17 -2.42 -4.66
N ALA A 41 -4.98 -3.64 -4.15
CA ALA A 41 -5.98 -4.29 -3.31
C ALA A 41 -6.26 -3.52 -2.01
N ALA A 42 -5.24 -2.91 -1.40
CA ALA A 42 -5.40 -2.07 -0.23
C ALA A 42 -6.14 -0.76 -0.55
N PHE A 43 -5.92 -0.19 -1.74
CA PHE A 43 -6.66 1.00 -2.18
C PHE A 43 -8.17 0.71 -2.35
N ASP A 44 -8.51 -0.47 -2.89
CA ASP A 44 -9.89 -0.91 -3.12
C ASP A 44 -10.58 -1.50 -1.87
N ASP A 45 -9.88 -1.60 -0.74
CA ASP A 45 -10.45 -2.06 0.52
C ASP A 45 -11.51 -1.08 1.03
N GLN A 46 -12.65 -1.60 1.50
CA GLN A 46 -13.74 -0.80 2.03
C GLN A 46 -13.33 0.04 3.25
N CYS A 47 -12.28 -0.35 3.97
CA CYS A 47 -11.70 0.41 5.06
C CYS A 47 -10.98 1.68 4.58
N THR A 48 -10.43 1.71 3.38
CA THR A 48 -9.59 2.82 2.89
C THR A 48 -10.39 4.10 2.66
N GLY A 49 -11.67 3.98 2.27
CA GLY A 49 -12.56 5.13 2.11
C GLY A 49 -12.82 5.92 3.40
N ALA A 50 -12.62 5.31 4.56
CA ALA A 50 -12.78 5.94 5.87
C ALA A 50 -11.48 6.55 6.44
N ASN A 51 -10.35 6.39 5.75
CA ASN A 51 -9.07 6.95 6.19
C ASN A 51 -9.13 8.50 6.12
N PRO A 52 -8.67 9.24 7.15
CA PRO A 52 -8.72 10.71 7.16
C PRO A 52 -7.98 11.39 6.00
N ARG A 53 -7.04 10.69 5.36
CA ARG A 53 -6.43 11.07 4.09
C ARG A 53 -6.78 10.01 3.06
N TYR A 54 -7.28 10.42 1.89
CA TYR A 54 -7.48 9.50 0.77
C TYR A 54 -6.14 9.27 0.05
N PRO A 55 -5.50 8.09 0.20
CA PRO A 55 -4.15 7.88 -0.30
C PRO A 55 -4.15 7.55 -1.79
N LEU A 56 -3.03 7.80 -2.47
CA LEU A 56 -2.77 7.27 -3.80
C LEU A 56 -2.21 5.84 -3.69
N VAL A 57 -2.45 5.00 -4.70
CA VAL A 57 -1.85 3.66 -4.79
C VAL A 57 -0.32 3.72 -4.67
N ALA A 58 0.32 4.73 -5.27
CA ALA A 58 1.77 4.94 -5.16
C ALA A 58 2.23 5.24 -3.73
N GLU A 59 1.43 5.96 -2.94
CA GLU A 59 1.74 6.27 -1.54
C GLU A 59 1.60 5.01 -0.67
N ILE A 60 0.55 4.21 -0.89
CA ILE A 60 0.38 2.92 -0.21
C ILE A 60 1.55 1.99 -0.53
N ARG A 61 1.95 1.91 -1.79
CA ARG A 61 3.11 1.12 -2.23
C ARG A 61 4.37 1.57 -1.52
N GLN A 62 4.64 2.87 -1.45
CA GLN A 62 5.82 3.39 -0.76
C GLN A 62 5.80 3.07 0.74
N LEU A 63 4.64 3.22 1.38
CA LEU A 63 4.44 2.85 2.79
C LEU A 63 4.72 1.35 3.04
N LEU A 64 4.28 0.47 2.14
CA LEU A 64 4.56 -0.97 2.19
C LEU A 64 6.06 -1.25 2.03
N ILE A 65 6.72 -0.59 1.07
CA ILE A 65 8.16 -0.70 0.86
C ILE A 65 8.94 -0.25 2.10
N ASP A 66 8.60 0.88 2.70
CA ASP A 66 9.27 1.38 3.91
C ASP A 66 9.04 0.45 5.10
N SER A 67 7.82 -0.08 5.25
CA SER A 67 7.48 -1.10 6.25
C SER A 67 8.26 -2.40 6.06
N TYR A 68 8.57 -2.77 4.81
CA TYR A 68 9.35 -3.97 4.52
C TYR A 68 10.80 -3.85 4.99
N TYR A 69 11.43 -2.70 4.76
CA TYR A 69 12.81 -2.46 5.17
C TYR A 69 12.95 -1.82 6.56
N GLY A 70 11.85 -1.55 7.27
CA GLY A 70 11.88 -0.96 8.61
C GLY A 70 12.27 0.52 8.62
N ARG A 71 11.88 1.28 7.60
CA ARG A 71 12.10 2.73 7.50
C ARG A 71 10.85 3.50 7.89
N ALA A 72 11.03 4.71 8.43
CA ALA A 72 9.92 5.63 8.61
C ALA A 72 9.47 6.17 7.25
N TYR A 73 8.16 6.23 7.02
CA TYR A 73 7.61 6.88 5.83
C TYR A 73 7.92 8.38 5.87
N VAL A 74 8.46 8.88 4.76
CA VAL A 74 8.68 10.31 4.54
C VAL A 74 7.84 10.71 3.34
N GLU A 75 7.06 11.78 3.50
CA GLU A 75 6.22 12.29 2.43
C GLU A 75 7.10 12.68 1.22
N PRO A 76 6.83 12.16 0.01
CA PRO A 76 7.54 12.56 -1.17
C PRO A 76 7.35 14.05 -1.41
N SER A 77 8.44 14.80 -1.57
CA SER A 77 8.34 16.20 -1.97
C SER A 77 8.12 16.28 -3.47
N ALA A 78 7.56 17.40 -3.97
CA ALA A 78 7.38 17.62 -5.41
C ALA A 78 8.69 17.54 -6.23
N GLN A 79 9.84 17.50 -5.58
CA GLN A 79 11.17 17.40 -6.18
C GLN A 79 11.61 15.94 -6.40
N ASP A 80 10.93 14.98 -5.76
CA ASP A 80 11.24 13.54 -5.79
C ASP A 80 10.37 12.74 -6.77
N ALA A 81 9.39 13.39 -7.41
CA ALA A 81 8.46 12.75 -8.32
C ALA A 81 9.12 12.45 -9.68
N ALA A 82 9.46 11.19 -9.92
CA ALA A 82 9.72 10.71 -11.29
C ALA A 82 8.44 10.85 -12.15
N PRO A 83 8.55 11.08 -13.48
CA PRO A 83 7.39 11.26 -14.34
C PRO A 83 6.49 10.03 -14.29
N VAL A 84 5.24 10.19 -13.85
CA VAL A 84 4.23 9.14 -13.88
C VAL A 84 3.72 9.03 -15.32
N GLU A 85 4.15 8.01 -16.06
CA GLU A 85 3.56 7.68 -17.36
C GLU A 85 2.14 7.15 -17.15
N VAL A 86 1.15 7.97 -17.53
CA VAL A 86 -0.26 7.58 -17.52
C VAL A 86 -0.54 6.70 -18.74
N LYS A 87 -0.69 5.39 -18.54
CA LYS A 87 -1.27 4.52 -19.57
C LYS A 87 -2.77 4.80 -19.67
N PRO A 88 -3.32 5.07 -20.87
CA PRO A 88 -4.73 5.40 -21.02
C PRO A 88 -5.61 4.21 -20.66
N ALA A 89 -6.61 4.46 -19.80
CA ALA A 89 -7.62 3.48 -19.43
C ALA A 89 -8.36 2.98 -20.68
N GLY A 90 -8.19 1.70 -20.99
CA GLY A 90 -8.94 1.02 -22.06
C GLY A 90 -10.43 1.01 -21.72
N LYS A 91 -11.26 1.45 -22.67
CA LYS A 91 -12.72 1.46 -22.56
C LYS A 91 -13.23 0.05 -22.26
N SER A 92 -13.85 -0.15 -21.09
CA SER A 92 -14.59 -1.38 -20.78
C SER A 92 -15.82 -1.46 -21.70
N ALA A 93 -15.86 -2.49 -22.54
CA ALA A 93 -16.97 -2.77 -23.44
C ALA A 93 -18.18 -3.29 -22.63
N ALA A 94 -19.34 -2.73 -22.92
CA ALA A 94 -20.62 -3.06 -22.29
C ALA A 94 -20.94 -4.57 -22.34
N ARG A 95 -21.28 -5.15 -21.18
CA ARG A 95 -21.97 -6.45 -21.13
C ARG A 95 -23.42 -6.24 -21.54
N LYS A 96 -23.82 -6.85 -22.67
CA LYS A 96 -25.21 -7.08 -23.03
C LYS A 96 -25.60 -8.44 -22.47
N ASP A 97 -26.32 -8.47 -21.35
CA ASP A 97 -26.91 -9.70 -20.85
C ASP A 97 -28.21 -9.99 -21.61
N ALA A 98 -28.33 -11.27 -21.96
CA ALA A 98 -29.24 -11.84 -22.91
C ALA A 98 -30.67 -11.97 -22.37
N ALA A 99 -31.61 -11.98 -23.32
CA ALA A 99 -33.03 -12.17 -23.13
C ALA A 99 -33.35 -13.47 -22.35
N LEU A 100 -34.19 -13.33 -21.33
CA LEU A 100 -34.85 -14.42 -20.63
C LEU A 100 -36.02 -14.92 -21.50
N ALA A 101 -35.88 -16.13 -22.04
CA ALA A 101 -36.94 -16.89 -22.66
C ALA A 101 -37.13 -18.19 -21.89
N LYS A 102 -38.16 -18.25 -21.05
CA LYS A 102 -39.11 -19.37 -20.87
C LYS A 102 -40.13 -19.02 -19.79
#